data_AF-A0AAD4BM05-F1
#
_entry.id   AF-A0AAD4BM05-F1
#
_cell.length_a   1.000
_cell.length_b   1.000
_cell.length_c   1.000
_cell.angle_alpha   90.00
_cell.angle_beta   90.00
_cell.angle_gamma   90.00
#
_symmetry.space_group_name_H-M   'P 1'
#
loop_
_entity.id
_entity.type
_entity.pdbx_description
1 polymer ?
#
loop_
_entity_poly.entity_id
_entity_poly.type
_entity_poly.pdbx_seq_one_letter_code
_entity_poly.pdbx_strand_id
1 'polypeptide(L)'
;LIQTFGCSGSYALGAPTIGDIYQVEERGTGMGIFLGAMLFGLPVAPPIGGNSSLHNWSWRGFQAVLGMWSVIFIFLLAFFFP
;
A
#
# COMPACT_ATOMS: atom_id res chain seq x y z
N LEU A 1 4.31 7.59 -15.19
CA LEU A 1 2.90 7.91 -15.54
C LEU A 1 1.95 6.79 -15.11
N ILE A 2 2.06 5.57 -15.64
CA ILE A 2 1.16 4.45 -15.28
C ILE A 2 1.20 4.13 -13.77
N GLN A 3 2.39 4.03 -13.17
CA GLN A 3 2.53 3.77 -11.71
C GLN A 3 1.90 4.87 -10.85
N THR A 4 2.10 6.14 -11.22
CA THR A 4 1.54 7.29 -10.49
C THR A 4 0.02 7.31 -10.56
N PHE A 5 -0.54 7.03 -11.75
CA PHE A 5 -1.98 6.91 -11.95
C PHE A 5 -2.58 5.75 -11.15
N GLY A 6 -1.88 4.61 -11.11
CA GLY A 6 -2.31 3.47 -10.28
C GLY A 6 -2.29 3.78 -8.78
N CYS A 7 -1.29 4.53 -8.29
CA CYS A 7 -1.17 4.86 -6.86
C CYS A 7 -2.12 5.97 -6.38
N SER A 8 -2.71 6.80 -7.24
CA SER A 8 -3.50 7.95 -6.79
C SER A 8 -4.79 7.56 -6.06
N GLY A 9 -5.32 6.36 -6.30
CA GLY A 9 -6.57 5.90 -5.72
C GLY A 9 -6.50 5.50 -4.25
N SER A 10 -5.32 5.11 -3.73
CA SER A 10 -5.20 4.43 -2.44
C SER A 10 -5.75 5.25 -1.27
N TYR A 11 -5.41 6.54 -1.20
CA TYR A 11 -5.91 7.42 -0.14
C TYR A 11 -7.34 7.91 -0.43
N ALA A 12 -7.60 8.30 -1.67
CA ALA A 12 -8.88 8.86 -2.10
C ALA A 12 -10.05 7.88 -1.92
N LEU A 13 -9.80 6.58 -2.08
CA LEU A 13 -10.79 5.51 -1.90
C LEU A 13 -10.72 4.87 -0.51
N GLY A 14 -9.52 4.71 0.06
CA GLY A 14 -9.33 4.04 1.35
C GLY A 14 -9.94 4.81 2.51
N ALA A 15 -9.67 6.11 2.62
CA ALA A 15 -10.20 6.94 3.71
C ALA A 15 -11.75 6.96 3.81
N PRO A 16 -12.52 7.17 2.72
CA PRO A 16 -13.98 7.09 2.80
C PRO A 16 -14.46 5.67 3.12
N THR A 17 -13.82 4.63 2.59
CA THR A 17 -14.18 3.23 2.91
C THR A 17 -14.07 2.93 4.40
N ILE A 18 -13.02 3.42 5.08
CA ILE A 18 -12.91 3.32 6.55
C ILE A 18 -14.04 4.10 7.24
N GLY A 19 -14.42 5.25 6.69
CA GLY A 19 -15.56 6.04 7.18
C GLY A 19 -16.90 5.30 7.07
N ASP A 20 -17.08 4.48 6.04
CA ASP A 20 -18.29 3.69 5.81
C ASP A 20 -18.37 2.44 6.70
N ILE A 21 -17.24 1.84 7.07
CA ILE A 21 -17.18 0.60 7.88
C ILE A 21 -17.29 0.88 9.39
N TYR A 22 -16.69 1.95 9.89
CA TYR A 22 -16.60 2.23 11.33
C TYR A 22 -17.66 3.22 11.82
N GLN A 23 -18.21 2.95 13.02
CA GLN A 23 -19.08 3.89 13.73
C GLN A 23 -18.31 5.17 14.11
N VAL A 24 -19.04 6.28 14.32
CA VAL A 24 -18.45 7.61 14.48
C VAL A 24 -17.50 7.68 15.67
N GLU A 25 -17.81 6.96 16.74
CA GLU A 25 -17.05 6.89 17.98
C GLU A 25 -15.70 6.19 17.81
N GLU A 26 -15.64 5.17 16.95
CA GLU A 26 -14.45 4.34 16.73
C GLU A 26 -13.67 4.74 15.46
N ARG A 27 -14.26 5.59 14.61
CA ARG A 27 -13.71 6.02 13.32
C ARG A 27 -12.32 6.65 13.45
N GLY A 28 -12.06 7.37 14.55
CA GLY A 28 -10.76 7.98 14.80
C GLY A 28 -9.64 6.93 14.89
N THR A 29 -9.89 5.83 15.61
CA THR A 29 -8.94 4.72 15.74
C THR A 29 -8.77 3.97 14.41
N GLY A 30 -9.88 3.69 13.71
CA GLY A 30 -9.85 3.05 12.39
C GLY A 30 -9.02 3.85 11.37
N MET A 31 -9.26 5.17 11.30
CA MET A 31 -8.49 6.08 10.45
C MET A 31 -7.02 6.17 10.87
N GLY A 32 -6.74 6.16 12.17
CA GLY A 32 -5.39 6.17 12.72
C GLY A 32 -4.58 4.92 12.33
N ILE A 33 -5.19 3.73 12.39
CA ILE A 33 -4.55 2.48 11.96
C ILE A 33 -4.31 2.50 10.44
N PHE A 34 -5.30 2.95 9.66
CA PHE A 34 -5.18 3.08 8.21
C PHE A 34 -4.00 4.00 7.80
N LEU A 35 -3.98 5.22 8.34
CA LEU A 35 -2.89 6.17 8.10
C LEU A 35 -1.55 5.65 8.63
N GLY A 36 -1.54 5.04 9.80
CA GLY A 36 -0.34 4.43 10.38
C GLY A 36 0.27 3.37 9.46
N ALA A 37 -0.56 2.48 8.90
CA ALA A 37 -0.13 1.46 7.94
C ALA A 37 0.39 2.08 6.63
N MET A 38 -0.27 3.12 6.10
CA MET A 38 0.20 3.83 4.91
C MET A 38 1.57 4.50 5.15
N LEU A 39 1.73 5.16 6.30
CA LEU A 39 2.96 5.85 6.65
C LEU A 39 4.09 4.90 7.00
N PHE A 40 3.79 3.70 7.51
CA PHE A 40 4.80 2.69 7.84
C PHE A 40 5.60 2.23 6.61
N GLY A 41 4.98 2.22 5.42
CA GLY A 41 5.68 1.87 4.18
C GLY A 41 6.81 2.86 3.81
N LEU A 42 6.67 4.14 4.14
CA LEU A 42 7.63 5.20 3.78
C LEU A 42 9.02 5.03 4.42
N PRO A 43 9.19 4.78 5.73
CA PRO A 43 10.49 4.55 6.33
C PRO A 43 11.05 3.16 6.03
N VAL A 44 10.21 2.17 5.73
CA VAL A 44 10.61 0.78 5.51
C VAL A 44 11.11 0.55 4.07
N ALA A 45 10.53 1.24 3.08
CA ALA A 45 10.88 1.04 1.67
C ALA A 45 12.36 1.40 1.34
N PRO A 46 12.94 2.53 1.79
CA PRO A 46 14.31 2.91 1.43
C PRO A 46 15.40 1.97 1.95
N PRO A 47 15.39 1.52 3.22
CA PRO A 47 16.36 0.55 3.71
C PRO A 47 16.29 -0.79 2.95
N ILE A 48 15.08 -1.29 2.68
CA ILE A 48 14.90 -2.55 1.94
C ILE A 48 15.39 -2.39 0.50
N GLY A 49 14.92 -1.36 -0.21
CA GLY A 49 15.32 -1.10 -1.60
C GLY A 49 16.81 -0.83 -1.76
N GLY A 50 17.40 -0.07 -0.82
CA GLY A 50 18.83 0.23 -0.78
C GLY A 50 19.69 -1.01 -0.51
N ASN A 51 19.34 -1.79 0.52
CA ASN A 51 20.10 -2.99 0.87
C ASN A 51 20.01 -4.08 -0.21
N SER A 52 18.84 -4.24 -0.85
CA SER A 52 18.66 -5.17 -1.97
C SER A 52 19.45 -4.76 -3.22
N SER A 53 19.56 -3.46 -3.48
CA SER A 53 20.33 -2.92 -4.62
C SER A 53 21.84 -3.02 -4.44
N LEU A 54 22.32 -3.00 -3.19
CA LEU A 54 23.75 -3.04 -2.85
C LEU A 54 24.32 -4.45 -2.84
N HIS A 55 23.58 -5.45 -2.37
CA HIS A 55 24.17 -6.76 -2.09
C HIS A 55 24.08 -7.78 -3.23
N ASN A 56 22.99 -7.91 -3.99
CA ASN A 56 22.89 -8.97 -5.02
C ASN A 56 21.79 -8.78 -6.08
N TRP A 57 20.92 -7.76 -6.00
CA TRP A 57 19.75 -7.65 -6.88
C TRP A 57 19.75 -6.34 -7.67
N SER A 58 19.61 -6.42 -9.00
CA SER A 58 19.41 -5.24 -9.83
C SER A 58 18.12 -4.52 -9.42
N TRP A 59 18.10 -3.18 -9.50
CA TRP A 59 16.92 -2.33 -9.27
C TRP A 59 15.65 -2.79 -10.01
N ARG A 60 15.80 -3.50 -11.14
CA ARG A 60 14.70 -4.09 -11.92
C ARG A 60 13.98 -5.22 -11.16
N GLY A 61 14.72 -6.00 -10.37
CA GLY A 61 14.16 -7.04 -9.51
C GLY A 61 13.21 -6.46 -8.47
N PHE A 62 13.57 -5.32 -7.88
CA PHE A 62 12.69 -4.62 -6.95
C PHE A 62 11.39 -4.14 -7.61
N GLN A 63 11.48 -3.58 -8.83
CA GLN A 63 10.30 -3.20 -9.61
C GLN A 63 9.42 -4.42 -9.95
N ALA A 64 10.01 -5.58 -10.23
CA ALA A 64 9.26 -6.82 -10.47
C ALA A 64 8.56 -7.32 -9.20
N VAL A 65 9.20 -7.26 -8.04
CA VAL A 65 8.59 -7.61 -6.75
C VAL A 65 7.43 -6.68 -6.41
N LEU A 66 7.59 -5.37 -6.58
CA LEU A 66 6.50 -4.41 -6.40
C LEU A 66 5.32 -4.68 -7.35
N GLY A 67 5.62 -5.02 -8.61
CA GLY A 67 4.60 -5.41 -9.59
C GLY A 67 3.84 -6.67 -9.17
N MET A 68 4.54 -7.73 -8.77
CA MET A 68 3.91 -8.96 -8.26
C MET A 68 3.07 -8.68 -7.01
N TRP A 69 3.56 -7.85 -6.09
CA TRP A 69 2.84 -7.46 -4.88
C TRP A 69 1.54 -6.73 -5.21
N SER A 70 1.56 -5.83 -6.19
CA SER A 70 0.36 -5.13 -6.66
C SER A 70 -0.67 -6.09 -7.26
N VAL A 71 -0.23 -7.09 -8.04
CA VAL A 71 -1.12 -8.11 -8.61
C VAL A 71 -1.77 -8.94 -7.51
N ILE A 72 -1.00 -9.39 -6.51
CA ILE A 72 -1.54 -10.13 -5.35
C ILE A 72 -2.58 -9.28 -4.61
N PHE A 73 -2.30 -8.00 -4.37
CA PHE A 73 -3.25 -7.09 -3.72
C PHE A 73 -4.55 -6.95 -4.50
N ILE A 74 -4.50 -6.85 -5.83
CA ILE A 74 -5.70 -6.80 -6.67
C ILE A 74 -6.53 -8.08 -6.51
N PHE A 75 -5.90 -9.25 -6.49
CA PHE A 75 -6.60 -10.51 -6.25
C PHE A 75 -7.22 -10.60 -4.85
N LEU A 76 -6.50 -10.14 -3.83
CA LEU A 76 -7.03 -10.09 -2.47
C LEU A 76 -8.26 -9.17 -2.38
N LEU A 77 -8.18 -7.97 -2.96
CA LEU A 77 -9.31 -7.05 -2.98
C LEU A 77 -10.50 -7.68 -3.72
N ALA A 78 -10.29 -8.26 -4.90
CA ALA A 78 -11.35 -8.87 -5.69
C ALA A 78 -12.03 -10.08 -5.00
N PHE A 79 -11.32 -10.82 -4.15
CA PHE A 79 -11.87 -11.99 -3.46
C PHE A 79 -12.52 -11.65 -2.12
N PHE A 80 -11.94 -10.73 -1.35
CA PHE A 80 -12.41 -10.39 0.01
C PHE A 80 -13.42 -9.23 0.03
N PHE A 81 -13.37 -8.34 -0.94
CA PHE A 81 -14.24 -7.17 -1.06
C PHE A 81 -14.93 -7.20 -2.45
N PRO A 82 -15.99 -8.03 -2.62
CA PRO A 82 -16.75 -8.11 -3.86
C PRO A 82 -17.50 -6.81 -4.20
#